data_AF-A0A939KW57-F1
#
_entry.id   AF-A0A939KW57-F1
#
_cell.length_a   1.000
_cell.length_b   1.000
_cell.length_c   1.000
_cell.angle_alpha   90.00
_cell.angle_beta   90.00
_cell.angle_gamma   90.00
#
_symmetry.space_group_name_H-M   'P 1'
#
loop_
_entity.id
_entity.type
_entity.pdbx_description
1 polymer ?
#
loop_
_entity_poly.entity_id
_entity_poly.type
_entity_poly.pdbx_seq_one_letter_code
_entity_poly.pdbx_strand_id
1 'polypeptide(L)' 'MNRRHFRRLHGLQSDHAGIIVCTQDQDWERQAQRVNEAIDTAETLAGKLIRVYKSPPSTSSS' A
#
# COMPACT_ATOMS: atom_id res chain seq x y z
N MET A 1 6.42 -12.96 7.00
CA MET A 1 7.34 -12.11 6.22
C MET A 1 6.99 -10.65 6.49
N ASN A 2 7.88 -9.88 7.13
CA ASN A 2 7.49 -8.69 7.89
C ASN A 2 7.57 -7.40 7.04
N ARG A 3 6.67 -6.44 7.32
CA ARG A 3 6.65 -5.02 6.84
C ARG A 3 8.01 -4.30 6.92
N ARG A 4 8.93 -4.80 7.76
CA ARG A 4 10.28 -4.27 7.94
C ARG A 4 11.24 -4.66 6.81
N HIS A 5 11.05 -5.82 6.17
CA HIS A 5 11.88 -6.24 5.04
C HIS A 5 11.57 -5.42 3.78
N PHE A 6 10.30 -5.17 3.49
CA PHE A 6 9.89 -4.37 2.34
C PHE A 6 10.39 -2.92 2.39
N ARG A 7 10.43 -2.31 3.58
CA ARG A 7 11.04 -0.97 3.76
C ARG A 7 12.54 -0.97 3.51
N ARG A 8 13.25 -2.03 3.93
CA ARG A 8 14.69 -2.15 3.71
C ARG A 8 15.00 -2.43 2.24
N LEU A 9 14.17 -3.22 1.55
CA LEU A 9 14.31 -3.49 0.12
C LEU A 9 14.15 -2.21 -0.71
N HIS A 10 13.12 -1.41 -0.44
CA HIS A 10 12.91 -0.11 -1.08
C HIS A 10 14.11 0.85 -0.90
N GLY A 11 14.70 0.89 0.31
CA GLY A 11 15.88 1.71 0.57
C GLY A 11 17.19 1.16 -0.02
N LEU A 12 17.27 -0.14 -0.34
CA LEU A 12 18.45 -0.77 -0.95
C LEU A 12 18.39 -0.75 -2.49
N GLN A 13 17.18 -0.86 -3.04
CA GLN A 13 16.94 -0.85 -4.48
C GLN A 13 15.68 -0.02 -4.74
N SER A 14 15.87 1.25 -5.09
CA SER A 14 14.78 2.16 -5.43
C SER A 14 14.16 1.84 -6.81
N ASP A 15 14.85 1.02 -7.62
CA ASP A 15 14.38 0.50 -8.90
C ASP A 15 13.56 -0.78 -8.69
N HIS A 16 12.28 -0.61 -8.38
CA HIS A 16 11.32 -1.70 -8.28
C HIS A 16 9.98 -1.29 -8.91
N ALA A 17 9.22 -2.27 -9.39
CA ALA A 17 7.93 -2.00 -10.04
C ALA A 17 6.86 -1.38 -9.10
N GLY A 18 7.04 -1.51 -7.78
CA GLY A 18 6.14 -0.96 -6.77
C GLY A 18 5.87 -1.99 -5.68
N ILE A 19 5.66 -1.54 -4.45
CA ILE A 19 5.35 -2.43 -3.33
C ILE A 19 4.05 -1.96 -2.69
N ILE A 20 3.05 -2.83 -2.68
CA ILE A 20 1.77 -2.59 -2.02
C ILE A 20 1.72 -3.45 -0.75
N VAL A 21 1.54 -2.81 0.40
CA VAL A 21 1.45 -3.49 1.69
C VAL A 21 0.03 -3.33 2.23
N CYS A 22 -0.68 -4.44 2.31
CA CYS A 22 -2.03 -4.51 2.87
C CYS A 22 -1.99 -5.03 4.31
N THR A 23 -2.84 -4.46 5.17
CA THR A 23 -3.15 -5.10 6.47
C THR A 23 -4.24 -6.14 6.23
N GLN A 24 -4.09 -7.34 6.80
CA GLN A 24 -5.10 -8.40 6.67
C GLN A 24 -6.48 -7.86 7.07
N ASP A 25 -7.45 -8.09 6.18
CA ASP A 25 -8.85 -7.69 6.32
C ASP A 25 -9.70 -8.95 6.13
N GLN A 26 -10.81 -9.06 6.86
CA GLN A 26 -11.76 -10.17 6.68
C GLN A 26 -12.65 -9.95 5.45
N ASP A 27 -12.83 -8.68 5.04
CA ASP A 27 -13.58 -8.29 3.85
C ASP A 27 -12.65 -8.23 2.63
N TRP A 28 -12.46 -9.38 1.98
CA TRP A 28 -11.59 -9.50 0.79
C TRP A 28 -12.03 -8.59 -0.37
N GLU A 29 -13.34 -8.46 -0.59
CA GLU A 29 -13.89 -7.59 -1.64
C GLU A 29 -13.56 -6.12 -1.39
N ARG A 30 -13.74 -5.65 -0.15
CA ARG A 30 -13.36 -4.28 0.23
C ARG A 30 -11.86 -4.07 0.11
N GLN A 31 -11.06 -5.05 0.51
CA GLN A 31 -9.61 -4.98 0.37
C GLN A 31 -9.17 -4.86 -1.10
N ALA A 32 -9.78 -5.64 -2.00
CA ALA A 32 -9.51 -5.58 -3.43
C ALA A 32 -9.88 -4.22 -4.03
N GLN A 33 -11.06 -3.68 -3.71
CA GLN A 33 -11.48 -2.35 -4.16
C GLN A 33 -10.51 -1.26 -3.74
N ARG A 34 -10.03 -1.30 -2.49
CA ARG A 34 -9.09 -0.31 -1.97
C ARG A 34 -7.70 -0.41 -2.58
N VAL A 35 -7.24 -1.62 -2.88
CA VAL A 35 -6.00 -1.82 -3.62
C VAL A 35 -6.15 -1.24 -5.02
N ASN A 36 -7.27 -1.51 -5.70
CA ASN A 36 -7.55 -0.97 -7.02
C ASN A 36 -7.57 0.57 -7.03
N GLU A 37 -8.30 1.18 -6.10
CA GLU A 37 -8.35 2.65 -5.95
C GLU A 37 -6.97 3.25 -5.68
N ALA A 38 -6.17 2.61 -4.82
CA ALA A 38 -4.83 3.09 -4.51
C ALA A 38 -3.86 2.98 -5.71
N ILE A 39 -4.08 2.01 -6.60
CA ILE A 39 -3.32 1.88 -7.86
C ILE A 39 -3.80 2.91 -8.87
N ASP A 40 -5.12 3.06 -9.05
CA ASP A 40 -5.73 4.00 -9.99
C ASP A 40 -5.38 5.46 -9.67
N THR A 41 -5.35 5.80 -8.38
CA THR A 41 -4.94 7.14 -7.91
C THR A 41 -3.44 7.38 -8.08
N ALA A 42 -2.63 6.32 -8.19
CA ALA A 42 -1.19 6.44 -8.30
C ALA A 42 -0.76 6.52 -9.77
N GLU A 43 -0.29 7.71 -10.21
CA GLU A 43 0.21 7.92 -11.58
C GLU A 43 1.30 6.92 -12.02
N THR A 44 2.10 6.43 -11.06
CA THR A 44 3.08 5.36 -11.28
C THR A 44 3.28 4.59 -9.98
N LEU A 45 3.49 3.28 -10.10
CA LEU A 45 3.85 2.40 -8.99
C LEU A 45 5.36 2.23 -8.84
N ALA A 46 6.14 2.56 -9.88
CA ALA A 46 7.58 2.38 -9.89
C ALA A 46 8.23 3.15 -8.73
N GLY A 47 9.05 2.47 -7.94
CA GLY A 47 9.69 3.03 -6.77
C GLY A 47 8.73 3.45 -5.65
N LYS A 48 7.43 3.15 -5.70
CA LYS A 48 6.48 3.55 -4.65
C LYS A 48 6.18 2.44 -3.66
N LEU A 49 6.04 2.82 -2.39
CA LEU A 49 5.57 1.97 -1.31
C LEU A 49 4.18 2.44 -0.86
N ILE A 50 3.14 1.79 -1.37
CA ILE A 50 1.74 2.13 -1.08
C ILE A 50 1.25 1.25 0.07
N ARG A 51 0.55 1.85 1.05
CA ARG A 51 0.00 1.12 2.21
C ARG A 51 -1.51 1.21 2.22
N VAL A 52 -2.16 0.05 2.13
CA VAL A 52 -3.61 -0.09 2.20
C VAL A 52 -3.97 -0.63 3.58
N TYR A 53 -4.61 0.22 4.39
CA TYR A 53 -5.13 -0.16 5.70
C TYR A 53 -6.57 -0.67 5.58
N LYS A 54 -7.13 -1.27 6.63
CA LYS A 54 -8.53 -1.75 6.70
C LYS A 54 -9.56 -0.66 6.97
N SER A 55 -9.12 0.43 7.59
CA SER A 55 -9.89 1.67 7.74
C SER A 55 -8.98 2.82 7.32
N PRO A 56 -9.47 3.81 6.55
CA PRO A 56 -8.76 5.08 6.51
C PRO A 56 -8.59 5.53 7.98
N PRO A 57 -7.43 6.07 8.38
CA PRO A 57 -7.38 6.78 9.66
C PRO A 57 -8.53 7.78 9.60
N SER A 58 -9.39 7.79 10.62
CA SER A 58 -10.43 8.81 10.76
C SER A 58 -9.72 10.16 10.78
N THR A 59 -9.48 10.73 9.60
CA THR A 59 -9.01 12.09 9.46
C THR A 59 -10.23 12.91 9.86
N SER A 60 -10.33 13.21 11.15
CA SER A 60 -10.96 14.44 11.58
C SER A 60 -10.27 15.55 10.81
N SER A 61 -10.87 15.94 9.69
CA SER A 61 -10.61 17.23 9.06
C SER A 61 -10.84 18.28 10.14
N SER A 62 -9.78 18.96 10.55
CA SER A 62 -9.83 20.24 11.26
C SER A 62 -9.29 21.30 10.33
#